data_AF-A0A7J4N8D7-F1
#
_entry.id   AF-A0A7J4N8D7-F1
#
_cell.length_a   1.000
_cell.length_b   1.000
_cell.length_c   1.000
_cell.angle_alpha   90.00
_cell.angle_beta   90.00
_cell.angle_gamma   90.00
#
_symmetry.space_group_name_H-M   'P 1'
#
loop_
_entity.id
_entity.type
_entity.pdbx_description
1 polymer ?
#
loop_
_entity_poly.entity_id
_entity_poly.type
_entity_poly.pdbx_seq_one_letter_code
_entity_poly.pdbx_strand_id
1 'polypeptide(L)' 'MQDMGWDTPTPVQVEAIPVGLKGGDMYAQAQTGTGKTGAYGSIIL' A
#
# COMPACT_ATOMS: atom_id res chain seq x y z
N MET A 1 -1.66 -0.80 -12.55
CA MET A 1 -2.59 -0.78 -11.40
C MET A 1 -4.05 -0.72 -11.86
N GLN A 2 -4.40 0.11 -12.84
CA GLN A 2 -5.76 0.19 -13.41
C GLN A 2 -6.29 -1.18 -13.89
N ASP A 3 -5.46 -2.01 -14.52
CA ASP A 3 -5.92 -3.32 -15.04
C ASP A 3 -6.09 -4.42 -13.96
N MET A 4 -5.71 -4.15 -12.71
CA MET A 4 -5.87 -5.11 -11.58
C MET A 4 -7.18 -4.90 -10.80
N GLY A 5 -8.04 -3.97 -11.24
CA GLY A 5 -9.24 -3.57 -10.49
C GLY A 5 -8.93 -2.83 -9.19
N TRP A 6 -7.77 -2.18 -9.12
CA TRP A 6 -7.32 -1.39 -7.96
C TRP A 6 -7.65 0.09 -8.15
N ASP A 7 -8.89 0.38 -8.51
CA ASP A 7 -9.32 1.75 -8.83
C ASP A 7 -9.43 2.62 -7.57
N THR A 8 -9.71 2.01 -6.42
CA THR A 8 -9.82 2.69 -5.13
C THR A 8 -8.85 2.06 -4.13
N PRO A 9 -7.86 2.82 -3.63
CA PRO A 9 -6.91 2.30 -2.65
C PRO A 9 -7.60 1.97 -1.33
N THR A 10 -7.16 0.90 -0.67
CA THR A 10 -7.67 0.51 0.65
C THR A 10 -7.16 1.47 1.74
N PRO A 11 -7.79 1.53 2.94
CA PRO A 11 -7.33 2.42 4.01
C PRO A 11 -5.83 2.28 4.33
N VAL A 12 -5.33 1.04 4.40
CA VAL A 12 -3.90 0.79 4.65
C VAL A 12 -2.99 1.27 3.51
N GLN A 13 -3.46 1.25 2.26
CA GLN A 13 -2.69 1.78 1.13
C GLN A 13 -2.63 3.32 1.16
N VAL A 14 -3.74 3.98 1.47
CA VAL A 14 -3.82 5.44 1.61
C VAL A 14 -2.86 5.94 2.70
N GLU A 15 -2.78 5.22 3.81
CA GLU A 15 -1.90 5.59 4.93
C GLU A 15 -0.44 5.21 4.67
N ALA A 16 -0.18 4.01 4.14
CA ALA A 16 1.18 3.47 4.03
C ALA A 16 1.96 4.02 2.82
N ILE A 17 1.33 4.21 1.66
CA ILE A 17 2.05 4.59 0.43
C ILE A 17 2.75 5.95 0.58
N PRO A 18 2.10 7.03 1.06
CA PRO A 18 2.76 8.33 1.23
C PRO A 18 3.89 8.29 2.26
N VAL A 19 3.83 7.40 3.25
CA VAL A 19 4.90 7.20 4.24
C VAL A 19 6.07 6.47 3.58
N GLY A 20 5.82 5.37 2.87
CA GLY A 20 6.88 4.60 2.21
C GLY A 20 7.60 5.37 1.10
N LEU A 21 6.89 6.22 0.36
CA LEU A 21 7.49 7.07 -0.68
C LEU A 21 8.44 8.15 -0.12
N LYS A 22 8.34 8.49 1.17
CA LYS A 22 9.32 9.38 1.83
C LYS A 22 10.63 8.66 2.15
N GLY A 23 10.68 7.33 2.00
CA GLY A 23 11.81 6.49 2.35
C GLY A 23 11.91 6.20 3.85
N GLY A 24 12.88 5.36 4.20
CA GLY A 24 13.12 4.88 5.56
C GLY A 24 12.33 3.62 5.90
N ASP A 25 12.58 3.11 7.10
CA ASP A 25 11.93 1.90 7.59
C ASP A 25 10.48 2.19 7.98
N MET A 26 9.59 1.25 7.67
CA MET A 26 8.17 1.38 7.97
C MET A 26 7.58 0.07 8.50
N TYR A 27 6.56 0.21 9.35
CA TYR A 27 5.76 -0.90 9.86
C TYR A 27 4.28 -0.61 9.60
N ALA A 28 3.61 -1.49 8.88
CA ALA A 28 2.19 -1.38 8.57
C ALA A 28 1.43 -2.58 9.15
N GLN A 29 0.40 -2.32 9.96
CA GLN A 29 -0.46 -3.34 10.55
C GLN A 29 -1.90 -3.17 10.06
N ALA A 30 -2.46 -4.24 9.51
CA ALA A 30 -3.86 -4.33 9.12
C ALA A 30 -4.29 -5.80 9.08
N GLN A 31 -5.59 -6.07 9.03
CA GLN A 31 -6.12 -7.44 8.92
C GLN A 31 -5.65 -8.15 7.62
N THR A 32 -5.72 -9.48 7.59
CA THR A 32 -5.41 -10.26 6.37
C THR A 32 -6.40 -9.91 5.26
N GLY A 33 -5.92 -9.83 4.01
CA GLY A 33 -6.77 -9.50 2.86
C GLY A 33 -7.02 -8.01 2.60
N THR A 34 -6.43 -7.09 3.38
CA THR A 34 -6.66 -5.63 3.23
C THR A 34 -5.74 -4.92 2.23
N GLY A 35 -4.95 -5.67 1.45
CA GLY A 35 -4.12 -5.08 0.38
C GLY A 35 -2.73 -4.57 0.80
N LYS A 36 -2.20 -4.99 1.97
CA LYS A 36 -0.83 -4.66 2.43
C LYS A 36 0.26 -4.99 1.40
N THR A 37 0.17 -6.15 0.73
CA THR A 37 1.12 -6.56 -0.32
C THR A 37 1.11 -5.59 -1.50
N GLY A 38 -0.08 -5.14 -1.91
CA GLY A 38 -0.22 -4.12 -2.95
C GLY A 38 0.31 -2.75 -2.53
N ALA A 39 0.12 -2.38 -1.26
CA ALA A 39 0.70 -1.15 -0.70
C ALA A 39 2.23 -1.16 -0.80
N TYR A 40 2.87 -2.25 -0.35
CA TYR A 40 4.33 -2.39 -0.41
C TYR A 40 4.85 -2.42 -1.85
N GLY A 41 4.20 -3.18 -2.74
CA GLY A 41 4.56 -3.20 -4.15
C GLY A 41 4.51 -1.81 -4.80
N SER A 42 3.50 -1.01 -4.48
CA SER A 42 3.33 0.36 -5.03
C SER A 42 4.39 1.36 -4.56
N ILE A 43 5.13 1.05 -3.50
CA ILE A 43 6.22 1.90 -2.98
C ILE A 43 7.53 1.63 -3.73
N ILE A 44 7.74 0.39 -4.19
CA ILE A 44 9.03 -0.07 -4.72
C ILE A 44 9.02 -0.22 -6.25
N LEU A 45 7.88 -0.60 -6.84
CA LEU A 45 7.71 -0.83 -8.28
C LEU A 45 7.16 0.42 -8.98
#